data_AF-A0A8K0P8R1-F1
#
_entry.id   AF-A0A8K0P8R1-F1
#
_cell.length_a   1.000
_cell.length_b   1.000
_cell.length_c   1.000
_cell.angle_alpha   90.00
_cell.angle_beta   90.00
_cell.angle_gamma   90.00
#
_symmetry.space_group_name_H-M   'P 1'
#
loop_
_entity.id
_entity.type
_entity.pdbx_description
1 polymer ?
#
loop_
_entity_poly.entity_id
_entity_poly.type
_entity_poly.pdbx_seq_one_letter_code
_entity_poly.pdbx_strand_id
1 'polypeptide(L)'
;MGGVDRQDQQLACFHVMRKFMKGYKKIFFYKFDIALFNSYTLYSKFSNVKKKSITSFHLDVAQELLAKVTLPNYKVRGRPSHGDTPVRLQAKNWGHFPEHIPPTAKMQHPTKRCHVCFKNNVRSETTWQCKQCQVPLHLPECFEKYHTLTDY
;
A
#
# COMPACT_ATOMS: atom_id res chain seq x y z
N MET A 1 -37.82 -17.11 -9.83
CA MET A 1 -36.77 -18.07 -9.45
C MET A 1 -35.45 -17.71 -10.15
N GLY A 2 -34.76 -16.64 -9.73
CA GLY A 2 -33.50 -16.23 -10.39
C GLY A 2 -32.51 -15.50 -9.48
N GLY A 3 -32.76 -15.50 -8.17
CA GLY A 3 -31.87 -14.86 -7.21
C GLY A 3 -30.54 -15.60 -7.09
N VAL A 4 -30.57 -16.94 -7.12
CA VAL A 4 -29.38 -17.80 -7.06
C VAL A 4 -28.52 -17.62 -8.31
N ASP A 5 -29.13 -17.68 -9.50
CA ASP A 5 -28.40 -17.52 -10.77
C ASP A 5 -27.77 -16.12 -10.89
N ARG A 6 -28.49 -15.09 -10.42
CA ARG A 6 -27.98 -13.71 -10.42
C ARG A 6 -26.83 -13.53 -9.43
N GLN A 7 -26.91 -14.16 -8.27
CA GLN A 7 -25.80 -14.18 -7.32
C GLN A 7 -24.58 -14.90 -7.91
N ASP A 8 -24.76 -16.06 -8.50
CA ASP A 8 -23.67 -16.83 -9.11
C ASP A 8 -23.01 -16.07 -10.27
N GLN A 9 -23.82 -15.40 -11.10
CA GLN A 9 -23.33 -14.50 -12.15
C GLN A 9 -22.45 -13.37 -11.57
N GLN A 10 -22.87 -12.75 -10.46
CA GLN A 10 -22.08 -11.67 -9.84
C GLN A 10 -20.78 -12.19 -9.20
N LEU A 11 -20.81 -13.38 -8.59
CA LEU A 11 -19.62 -14.03 -8.04
C LEU A 11 -18.63 -14.44 -9.13
N ALA A 12 -19.13 -14.91 -10.28
CA ALA A 12 -18.31 -15.28 -11.43
C ALA A 12 -17.55 -14.08 -12.02
N CYS A 13 -18.13 -12.87 -11.99
CA CYS A 13 -17.47 -11.66 -12.50
C CYS A 13 -16.24 -11.22 -11.68
N PHE A 14 -16.21 -11.51 -10.37
CA PHE A 14 -15.17 -11.02 -9.46
C PHE A 14 -14.60 -12.11 -8.55
N HIS A 15 -14.31 -13.30 -9.11
CA HIS A 15 -13.77 -14.39 -8.28
C HIS A 15 -12.39 -14.00 -7.69
N VAL A 16 -12.17 -14.27 -6.40
CA VAL A 16 -10.86 -14.08 -5.76
C VAL A 16 -9.95 -15.30 -5.94
N MET A 17 -10.55 -16.46 -6.23
CA MET A 17 -9.84 -17.72 -6.41
C MET A 17 -8.67 -17.60 -7.40
N ARG A 18 -7.67 -18.50 -7.32
CA ARG A 18 -6.66 -18.68 -8.37
C ARG A 18 -6.51 -20.18 -8.65
N LYS A 19 -5.72 -20.56 -9.65
CA LYS A 19 -5.44 -21.98 -9.92
C LYS A 19 -4.78 -22.62 -8.69
N PHE A 20 -5.47 -23.56 -8.05
CA PHE A 20 -4.96 -24.34 -6.92
C PHE A 20 -5.11 -25.84 -7.18
N MET A 21 -4.08 -26.61 -6.81
CA MET A 21 -4.08 -28.08 -6.91
C MET A 21 -4.95 -28.75 -5.84
N LYS A 22 -5.07 -28.13 -4.66
CA LYS A 22 -5.78 -28.70 -3.51
C LYS A 22 -7.24 -28.24 -3.49
N GLY A 23 -8.19 -29.18 -3.55
CA GLY A 23 -9.63 -28.90 -3.67
C GLY A 23 -10.23 -28.07 -2.53
N TYR A 24 -9.83 -28.31 -1.26
CA TYR A 24 -10.35 -27.55 -0.11
C TYR A 24 -10.10 -26.04 -0.22
N LYS A 25 -9.02 -25.63 -0.89
CA LYS A 25 -8.73 -24.20 -1.12
C LYS A 25 -9.80 -23.57 -2.00
N LYS A 26 -10.33 -24.30 -3.00
CA LYS A 26 -11.43 -23.81 -3.85
C LYS A 26 -12.68 -23.54 -3.03
N ILE A 27 -13.02 -24.44 -2.11
CA ILE A 27 -14.17 -24.28 -1.20
C ILE A 27 -14.00 -23.05 -0.31
N PHE A 28 -12.79 -22.84 0.22
CA PHE A 28 -12.48 -21.65 1.02
C PHE A 28 -12.69 -20.35 0.22
N PHE A 29 -12.11 -20.24 -0.98
CA PHE A 29 -12.25 -19.03 -1.79
C PHE A 29 -13.70 -18.80 -2.23
N TYR A 30 -14.43 -19.85 -2.57
CA TYR A 30 -15.86 -19.73 -2.88
C TYR A 30 -16.66 -19.19 -1.69
N LYS A 31 -16.43 -19.72 -0.47
CA LYS A 31 -17.07 -19.20 0.75
C LYS A 31 -16.66 -17.75 1.04
N PHE A 32 -15.41 -17.39 0.75
CA PHE A 32 -14.92 -16.02 0.89
C PHE A 32 -15.62 -15.05 -0.07
N ASP A 33 -15.77 -15.43 -1.34
CA ASP A 33 -16.47 -14.63 -2.35
C ASP A 33 -17.95 -14.42 -1.96
N ILE A 34 -18.63 -15.47 -1.46
CA ILE A 34 -19.99 -15.35 -0.91
C ILE A 34 -20.03 -14.39 0.28
N ALA A 35 -19.07 -14.50 1.21
CA ALA A 35 -19.01 -13.63 2.38
C ALA A 35 -18.84 -12.16 1.98
N LEU A 36 -17.97 -11.86 1.01
CA LEU A 36 -17.81 -10.51 0.44
C LEU A 36 -19.12 -10.00 -0.17
N PHE A 37 -19.79 -10.81 -0.98
CA PHE A 37 -21.07 -10.45 -1.58
C PHE A 37 -22.17 -10.15 -0.55
N ASN A 38 -22.27 -10.99 0.48
CA ASN A 38 -23.22 -10.79 1.57
C ASN A 38 -22.90 -9.50 2.35
N SER A 39 -21.62 -9.23 2.62
CA SER A 39 -21.20 -7.99 3.28
C SER A 39 -21.54 -6.75 2.46
N TYR A 40 -21.40 -6.80 1.13
CA TYR A 40 -21.82 -5.73 0.21
C TYR A 40 -23.34 -5.52 0.23
N THR A 41 -24.11 -6.60 0.30
CA THR A 41 -25.58 -6.54 0.39
C THR A 41 -26.02 -5.90 1.71
N LEU A 42 -25.36 -6.24 2.82
CA LEU A 42 -25.60 -5.59 4.12
C LEU A 42 -25.20 -4.11 4.06
N TYR A 43 -24.01 -3.80 3.54
CA TYR A 43 -23.53 -2.43 3.37
C TYR A 43 -24.55 -1.60 2.58
N SER A 44 -24.98 -2.08 1.41
CA SER A 44 -25.94 -1.37 0.56
C SER A 44 -27.34 -1.22 1.17
N LYS A 45 -27.73 -2.09 2.10
CA LYS A 45 -29.01 -2.02 2.81
C LYS A 45 -28.99 -1.06 4.00
N PHE A 46 -27.89 -1.01 4.74
CA PHE A 46 -27.78 -0.25 5.99
C PHE A 46 -27.00 1.07 5.85
N SER A 47 -26.27 1.28 4.76
CA SER A 47 -25.59 2.55 4.53
C SER A 47 -26.58 3.63 4.07
N ASN A 48 -26.62 4.77 4.77
CA ASN A 48 -27.30 5.99 4.32
C ASN A 48 -26.54 6.74 3.20
N VAL A 49 -25.45 6.16 2.70
CA VAL A 49 -24.57 6.74 1.68
C VAL A 49 -25.05 6.33 0.29
N LYS A 50 -24.72 7.10 -0.75
CA LYS A 50 -24.96 6.74 -2.15
C LYS A 50 -24.53 5.30 -2.42
N LYS A 51 -25.36 4.56 -3.17
CA LYS A 51 -25.07 3.19 -3.60
C LYS A 51 -23.69 3.13 -4.27
N LYS A 52 -22.75 2.43 -3.64
CA LYS A 52 -21.45 2.09 -4.24
C LYS A 52 -21.61 0.88 -5.16
N SER A 53 -20.79 0.78 -6.19
CA SER A 53 -20.70 -0.45 -6.98
C SER A 53 -20.01 -1.54 -6.17
N ILE A 54 -20.29 -2.80 -6.48
CA ILE A 54 -19.60 -3.95 -5.86
C ILE A 54 -18.08 -3.88 -6.07
N THR A 55 -17.64 -3.34 -7.21
CA THR A 55 -16.22 -3.14 -7.53
C THR A 55 -15.54 -2.14 -6.62
N SER A 56 -16.14 -0.98 -6.39
CA SER A 56 -15.55 0.02 -5.50
C SER A 56 -15.57 -0.46 -4.06
N PHE A 57 -16.63 -1.17 -3.65
CA PHE A 57 -16.67 -1.82 -2.34
C PHE A 57 -15.53 -2.85 -2.17
N HIS A 58 -15.25 -3.69 -3.17
CA HIS A 58 -14.12 -4.63 -3.13
C HIS A 58 -12.77 -3.90 -3.00
N LEU A 59 -12.58 -2.80 -3.73
CA LEU A 59 -11.35 -2.01 -3.65
C LEU A 59 -11.18 -1.38 -2.27
N ASP A 60 -12.24 -0.82 -1.68
CA ASP A 60 -12.21 -0.23 -0.35
C ASP A 60 -11.83 -1.29 0.70
N VAL A 61 -12.46 -2.47 0.64
CA VAL A 61 -12.13 -3.60 1.54
C VAL A 61 -10.68 -4.04 1.36
N ALA A 62 -10.19 -4.13 0.12
CA ALA A 62 -8.80 -4.49 -0.14
C ALA A 62 -7.81 -3.45 0.41
N GLN A 63 -8.08 -2.17 0.23
CA GLN A 63 -7.26 -1.07 0.76
C GLN A 63 -7.24 -1.08 2.29
N GLU A 64 -8.38 -1.25 2.94
CA GLU A 64 -8.45 -1.34 4.39
C GLU A 64 -7.69 -2.57 4.93
N LEU A 65 -7.81 -3.72 4.27
CA LEU A 65 -7.06 -4.91 4.65
C LEU A 65 -5.55 -4.68 4.50
N LEU A 66 -5.10 -4.06 3.41
CA LEU A 66 -3.69 -3.74 3.21
C LEU A 66 -3.16 -2.74 4.23
N ALA A 67 -3.97 -1.76 4.64
CA ALA A 67 -3.59 -0.79 5.66
C ALA A 67 -3.50 -1.42 7.07
N LYS A 68 -4.35 -2.41 7.37
CA LYS A 68 -4.40 -3.08 8.69
C LYS A 68 -3.41 -4.23 8.82
N VAL A 69 -3.05 -4.89 7.72
CA VAL A 69 -2.15 -6.05 7.74
C VAL A 69 -0.69 -5.57 7.73
N THR A 70 -0.01 -5.71 8.87
CA THR A 70 1.44 -5.73 8.90
C THR A 70 1.92 -7.11 8.45
N LEU A 71 2.49 -7.18 7.25
CA LEU A 71 3.10 -8.43 6.78
C LEU A 71 4.31 -8.73 7.68
N PRO A 72 4.36 -9.88 8.37
CA PRO A 72 5.56 -10.25 9.09
C PRO A 72 6.70 -10.41 8.08
N ASN A 73 7.91 -10.01 8.49
CA ASN A 73 9.13 -10.30 7.73
C ASN A 73 9.27 -11.82 7.57
N TYR A 74 8.75 -12.35 6.46
CA TYR A 74 8.83 -13.76 6.15
C TYR A 74 10.30 -14.08 5.95
N LYS A 75 10.84 -14.98 6.77
CA LYS A 75 12.17 -15.54 6.52
C LYS A 75 12.06 -16.31 5.21
N VAL A 76 12.65 -15.77 4.15
CA VAL A 76 12.75 -16.47 2.87
C VAL A 76 13.54 -17.75 3.14
N ARG A 77 12.88 -18.90 3.01
CA ARG A 77 13.51 -20.21 3.24
C ARG A 77 14.34 -20.56 2.01
N GLY A 78 15.65 -20.72 2.19
CA GLY A 78 16.58 -21.09 1.12
C GLY A 78 17.91 -20.34 1.21
N ARG A 79 18.86 -20.71 0.34
CA ARG A 79 20.12 -19.98 0.18
C ARG A 79 19.81 -18.63 -0.49
N PRO A 80 20.30 -17.50 0.04
CA PRO A 80 20.20 -16.22 -0.66
C PRO A 80 20.78 -16.37 -2.07
N SER A 81 20.05 -15.89 -3.07
CA SER A 81 20.59 -15.74 -4.42
C SER A 81 21.82 -14.84 -4.35
N HIS A 82 22.93 -15.27 -4.96
CA HIS A 82 24.12 -14.41 -5.14
C HIS A 82 23.92 -13.34 -6.21
N GLY A 83 22.84 -13.42 -6.99
CA GLY A 83 22.48 -12.42 -7.99
C GLY A 83 21.45 -11.42 -7.50
N ASP A 84 21.41 -10.28 -8.19
CA ASP A 84 20.37 -9.27 -8.09
C ASP A 84 18.96 -9.89 -8.06
N THR A 85 18.19 -9.59 -7.03
CA THR A 85 16.80 -10.03 -6.99
C THR A 85 15.97 -9.22 -8.00
N PRO A 86 15.05 -9.83 -8.77
CA PRO A 86 14.18 -9.08 -9.67
C PRO A 86 13.31 -8.06 -8.91
N VAL A 87 13.08 -8.27 -7.61
CA VAL A 87 12.41 -7.34 -6.70
C VAL A 87 13.16 -6.01 -6.57
N ARG A 88 14.49 -5.97 -6.78
CA ARG A 88 15.27 -4.71 -6.73
C ARG A 88 14.71 -3.63 -7.67
N LEU A 89 14.13 -4.03 -8.80
CA LEU A 89 13.57 -3.11 -9.80
C LEU A 89 12.20 -2.56 -9.39
N GLN A 90 11.51 -3.23 -8.45
CA GLN A 90 10.23 -2.76 -7.92
C GLN A 90 10.37 -1.52 -7.03
N ALA A 91 11.56 -1.29 -6.48
CA ALA A 91 11.87 -0.08 -5.72
C ALA A 91 11.72 1.20 -6.55
N LYS A 92 11.73 1.12 -7.89
CA LYS A 92 11.46 2.28 -8.75
C LYS A 92 10.05 2.88 -8.52
N ASN A 93 9.08 2.06 -8.12
CA ASN A 93 7.68 2.49 -8.01
C ASN A 93 7.29 2.88 -6.58
N TRP A 94 7.99 2.36 -5.56
CA TRP A 94 7.63 2.53 -4.14
C TRP A 94 8.81 2.97 -3.25
N GLY A 95 10.02 3.06 -3.80
CA GLY A 95 11.23 3.37 -3.07
C GLY A 95 11.42 4.86 -2.89
N HIS A 96 11.69 5.27 -1.65
CA HIS A 96 12.06 6.62 -1.32
C HIS A 96 13.57 6.81 -1.51
N PHE A 97 13.96 7.63 -2.49
CA PHE A 97 15.36 7.91 -2.79
C PHE A 97 15.72 9.36 -2.42
N PRO A 98 16.88 9.58 -1.80
CA PRO A 98 17.39 10.92 -1.57
C PRO A 98 17.83 11.56 -2.90
N GLU A 99 17.53 12.85 -3.05
CA GLU A 99 17.97 13.68 -4.16
C GLU A 99 18.34 15.07 -3.62
N HIS A 100 19.25 15.76 -4.29
CA HIS A 100 19.52 17.16 -3.95
C HIS A 100 18.33 18.05 -4.31
N ILE A 101 18.10 19.07 -3.50
CA ILE A 101 17.06 20.07 -3.79
C ILE A 101 17.43 20.77 -5.12
N PRO A 102 16.50 20.83 -6.09
CA PRO A 102 16.80 21.36 -7.41
C PRO A 102 17.20 22.84 -7.33
N PRO A 103 18.24 23.26 -8.06
CA PRO A 103 18.71 24.63 -8.06
C PRO A 103 17.63 25.58 -8.59
N THR A 104 17.63 26.80 -8.07
CA THR A 104 16.79 27.90 -8.57
C THR A 104 17.69 28.95 -9.20
N ALA A 105 17.18 29.79 -10.12
CA ALA A 105 17.95 30.85 -10.78
C ALA A 105 18.70 31.79 -9.81
N LYS A 106 18.25 31.88 -8.55
CA LYS A 106 18.86 32.69 -7.49
C LYS A 106 19.87 31.93 -6.61
N MET A 107 19.80 30.60 -6.56
CA MET A 107 20.60 29.77 -5.64
C MET A 107 20.94 28.42 -6.28
N GLN A 108 22.24 28.21 -6.48
CA GLN A 108 22.79 26.99 -7.07
C GLN A 108 22.72 25.78 -6.13
N HIS A 109 22.78 26.01 -4.82
CA HIS A 109 22.67 24.97 -3.79
C HIS A 109 21.64 25.37 -2.72
N PRO A 110 20.34 25.27 -3.03
CA PRO A 110 19.31 25.66 -2.08
C PRO A 110 19.27 24.71 -0.88
N THR A 111 19.15 25.30 0.31
CA THR A 111 18.89 24.58 1.56
C THR A 111 17.44 24.81 1.99
N LYS A 112 16.83 23.79 2.60
CA LYS A 112 15.50 23.89 3.21
C LYS A 112 15.56 23.32 4.63
N ARG A 113 14.68 23.82 5.51
CA ARG A 113 14.60 23.32 6.89
C ARG A 113 14.15 21.85 6.91
N CYS A 114 14.86 21.01 7.66
CA CYS A 114 14.48 19.60 7.77
C CYS A 114 13.15 19.43 8.51
N HIS A 115 12.27 18.58 7.95
CA HIS A 115 10.95 18.35 8.52
C HIS A 115 10.98 17.66 9.90
N VAL A 116 11.80 16.62 10.06
CA VAL A 116 11.93 15.87 11.33
C VAL A 116 12.57 16.74 12.42
N CYS A 117 13.65 17.45 12.09
CA CYS A 117 14.29 18.36 13.04
C CYS A 117 13.37 19.49 13.47
N PHE A 118 12.59 20.04 12.53
CA PHE A 118 11.60 21.07 12.84
C PHE A 118 10.54 20.58 13.83
N LYS A 119 10.04 19.35 13.65
CA LYS A 119 9.09 18.72 14.58
C LYS A 119 9.69 18.54 15.99
N ASN A 120 10.99 18.28 16.06
CA ASN A 120 11.76 18.18 17.30
C ASN A 120 12.26 19.53 17.86
N ASN A 121 11.75 20.66 17.37
CA ASN A 121 12.16 22.02 17.76
C ASN A 121 13.65 22.34 17.52
N VAL A 122 14.33 21.59 16.65
CA VAL A 122 15.71 21.84 16.25
C VAL A 122 15.72 22.63 14.94
N ARG A 123 16.40 23.79 14.96
CA ARG A 123 16.62 24.57 13.73
C ARG A 123 17.82 24.00 12.98
N SER A 124 17.56 23.25 11.92
CA SER A 124 18.58 22.74 11.00
C SER A 124 18.07 22.70 9.55
N GLU A 125 19.00 22.86 8.61
CA GLU A 125 18.70 22.88 7.17
C GLU A 125 19.43 21.73 6.44
N THR A 126 18.89 21.32 5.29
CA THR A 126 19.42 20.25 4.43
C THR A 126 19.46 20.71 2.98
N THR A 127 20.43 20.19 2.23
CA THR A 127 20.45 20.23 0.76
C THR A 127 19.80 18.99 0.13
N TRP A 128 19.32 18.06 0.96
CA TRP A 128 18.75 16.77 0.57
C TRP A 128 17.24 16.76 0.80
N GLN A 129 16.52 16.13 -0.13
CA GLN A 129 15.09 15.86 -0.05
C GLN A 129 14.76 14.45 -0.56
N CYS A 130 13.64 13.89 -0.11
CA CYS A 130 13.11 12.66 -0.70
C CYS A 130 12.50 12.97 -2.08
N LYS A 131 12.92 12.26 -3.12
CA LYS A 131 12.44 12.46 -4.50
C LYS A 131 10.94 12.20 -4.66
N GLN A 132 10.41 11.22 -3.94
CA GLN A 132 8.99 10.85 -4.01
C GLN A 132 8.12 11.76 -3.14
N CYS A 133 8.55 12.08 -1.92
CA CYS A 133 7.76 12.89 -0.98
C CYS A 133 7.96 14.41 -1.16
N GLN A 134 9.05 14.83 -1.83
CA GLN A 134 9.48 16.22 -1.94
C GLN A 134 9.69 16.92 -0.58
N VAL A 135 10.06 16.14 0.44
CA VAL A 135 10.29 16.62 1.82
C VAL A 135 11.80 16.71 2.10
N PRO A 136 12.31 17.84 2.61
CA PRO A 136 13.70 18.00 3.02
C PRO A 136 14.03 17.23 4.31
N LEU A 137 15.04 16.34 4.24
CA LEU A 137 15.40 15.40 5.31
C LEU A 137 16.93 15.24 5.40
N HIS A 138 17.49 15.19 6.62
CA HIS A 138 18.90 14.85 6.83
C HIS A 138 19.13 13.35 6.57
N LEU A 139 20.26 13.02 5.94
CA LEU A 139 20.73 11.64 5.85
C LEU A 139 21.70 11.32 7.00
N PRO A 140 21.73 10.09 7.52
CA PRO A 140 20.76 9.01 7.28
C PRO A 140 19.53 9.08 8.20
N GLU A 141 19.68 9.60 9.42
CA GLU A 141 18.73 9.39 10.52
C GLU A 141 17.34 9.99 10.30
N CYS A 142 17.25 11.26 9.86
CA CYS A 142 15.95 11.90 9.64
C CYS A 142 15.23 11.28 8.44
N PHE A 143 15.98 10.83 7.44
CA PHE A 143 15.44 10.11 6.29
C PHE A 143 14.84 8.78 6.73
N GLU A 144 15.54 8.00 7.56
CA GLU A 144 15.03 6.73 8.07
C GLU A 144 13.81 6.93 8.97
N LYS A 145 13.89 7.83 9.96
CA LYS A 145 12.79 8.10 10.91
C LYS A 145 11.50 8.52 10.19
N TYR A 146 11.59 9.41 9.20
CA TYR A 146 10.42 9.89 8.46
C TYR A 146 9.71 8.78 7.65
N HIS A 147 10.44 7.79 7.13
CA HIS A 147 9.87 6.74 6.29
C HIS A 147 9.56 5.43 7.05
N THR A 148 9.90 5.33 8.33
CA THR A 148 9.72 4.10 9.13
C THR A 148 8.84 4.26 10.36
N LEU A 149 8.67 5.49 10.88
CA LEU A 149 7.90 5.76 12.10
C LEU A 149 6.71 6.67 11.80
N THR A 150 5.58 6.43 12.48
CA THR A 150 4.43 7.36 12.49
C THR A 150 4.70 8.56 13.40
N ASP A 151 5.38 8.33 14.52
CA ASP A 151 5.76 9.35 15.51
C ASP A 151 7.29 9.50 15.57
N TYR A 152 7.81 10.50 14.86
CA TYR A 152 9.21 10.93 14.81
C TYR A 152 9.43 12.37 15.31
#